data_AF-A0A1H1EGN3-F1
#
_entry.id   AF-A0A1H1EGN3-F1
#
_cell.length_a   1.000
_cell.length_b   1.000
_cell.length_c   1.000
_cell.angle_alpha   90.00
_cell.angle_beta   90.00
_cell.angle_gamma   90.00
#
_symmetry.space_group_name_H-M   'P 1'
#
loop_
_entity.id
_entity.type
_entity.pdbx_description
1 polymer ?
#
loop_
_entity_poly.entity_id
_entity_poly.type
_entity_poly.pdbx_seq_one_letter_code
_entity_poly.pdbx_strand_id
1 'polypeptide(L)' 'MLADERRTQEWLAEATGIPMRTLARRLHIRRPSPMSIEELARISAALDVEMTELLDDSRLARRPFRSSAHPPT' A
#
# COMPACT_ATOMS: atom_id res chain seq x y z
N MET A 1 -10.90 -2.80 -23.60
CA MET A 1 -9.75 -2.32 -22.78
C MET A 1 -10.28 -1.92 -21.40
N LEU A 2 -10.42 -2.87 -20.48
CA LEU A 2 -10.70 -2.59 -19.06
C LEU A 2 -10.03 -3.68 -18.24
N ALA A 3 -8.70 -3.70 -18.30
CA ALA A 3 -7.89 -4.36 -17.29
C ALA A 3 -7.77 -3.39 -16.09
N ASP A 4 -8.88 -3.15 -15.42
CA ASP A 4 -8.84 -2.86 -13.97
C ASP A 4 -8.51 -4.19 -13.28
N GLU A 5 -7.38 -4.78 -13.67
CA GLU A 5 -6.85 -5.99 -13.06
C GLU A 5 -6.49 -5.55 -11.65
N ARG A 6 -7.32 -5.95 -10.69
CA ARG A 6 -7.06 -5.78 -9.27
C ARG A 6 -5.64 -6.27 -9.00
N ARG A 7 -4.68 -5.35 -8.93
CA ARG A 7 -3.27 -5.63 -8.63
C ARG A 7 -3.24 -6.24 -7.23
N THR A 8 -3.24 -7.57 -7.15
CA THR A 8 -3.22 -8.30 -5.89
C THR A 8 -1.82 -8.24 -5.28
N GLN A 9 -1.72 -8.53 -3.98
CA GLN A 9 -0.40 -8.70 -3.36
C GLN A 9 0.35 -9.92 -3.94
N GLU A 10 -0.37 -10.88 -4.50
CA GLU A 10 0.20 -12.07 -5.16
C GLU A 10 0.93 -11.67 -6.42
N TRP A 11 0.25 -10.94 -7.29
CA TRP A 11 0.86 -10.34 -8.46
C TRP A 11 2.06 -9.45 -8.11
N LEU A 12 1.96 -8.64 -7.07
CA LEU A 12 3.07 -7.76 -6.67
C LEU A 12 4.27 -8.56 -6.14
N ALA A 13 4.03 -9.67 -5.45
CA ALA A 13 5.10 -10.55 -4.96
C ALA A 13 5.87 -11.16 -6.15
N GLU A 14 5.15 -11.63 -7.16
CA GLU A 14 5.73 -12.17 -8.39
C GLU A 14 6.50 -11.09 -9.17
N ALA A 15 5.91 -9.90 -9.33
CA ALA A 15 6.52 -8.81 -10.11
C ALA A 15 7.77 -8.22 -9.46
N THR A 16 7.84 -8.17 -8.13
CA THR A 16 8.94 -7.52 -7.39
C THR A 16 9.99 -8.50 -6.84
N GLY A 17 9.66 -9.80 -6.84
CA GLY A 17 10.43 -10.84 -6.13
C GLY A 17 10.40 -10.68 -4.61
N ILE A 18 9.56 -9.81 -4.05
CA ILE A 18 9.43 -9.63 -2.61
C ILE A 18 8.44 -10.67 -2.08
N PRO A 19 8.79 -11.47 -1.05
CA PRO A 19 7.88 -12.47 -0.52
C PRO A 19 6.55 -11.88 -0.07
N MET A 20 5.46 -12.59 -0.34
CA MET A 20 4.10 -12.22 0.08
C MET A 20 4.02 -11.79 1.55
N ARG A 21 4.62 -12.58 2.44
CA ARG A 21 4.64 -12.30 3.89
C ARG A 21 5.33 -10.97 4.20
N THR A 22 6.35 -10.61 3.44
CA THR A 22 7.05 -9.33 3.58
C THR A 22 6.18 -8.18 3.08
N LEU A 23 5.56 -8.33 1.90
CA LEU A 23 4.62 -7.35 1.36
C LEU A 23 3.45 -7.09 2.30
N ALA A 24 2.85 -8.15 2.88
CA ALA A 24 1.76 -8.04 3.85
C ALA A 24 2.13 -7.19 5.07
N ARG A 25 3.38 -7.28 5.55
CA ARG A 25 3.88 -6.47 6.67
C ARG A 25 4.24 -5.04 6.27
N ARG A 26 4.73 -4.85 5.04
CA ARG A 26 5.22 -3.56 4.52
C ARG A 26 4.08 -2.67 4.06
N LEU A 27 3.10 -3.24 3.38
CA LEU A 27 1.92 -2.54 2.88
C LEU A 27 0.78 -2.52 3.92
N HIS A 28 1.10 -2.79 5.19
CA HIS A 28 0.09 -2.84 6.25
C HIS A 28 -0.44 -1.44 6.55
N ILE A 29 -1.73 -1.22 6.32
CA ILE A 29 -2.39 0.09 6.39
C ILE A 29 -2.14 0.85 7.71
N ARG A 30 -2.22 0.16 8.86
CA ARG A 30 -2.13 0.83 10.19
C ARG A 30 -0.72 0.91 10.77
N ARG A 31 0.17 0.02 10.33
CA ARG A 31 1.47 -0.26 10.98
C ARG A 31 2.42 -0.89 9.95
N PRO A 32 2.79 -0.13 8.92
CA PRO A 32 3.76 -0.62 7.94
C PRO A 32 5.09 -0.88 8.66
N SER A 33 5.67 -2.07 8.45
CA SER A 33 7.04 -2.33 8.90
C SER A 33 8.03 -1.50 8.08
N PRO A 34 9.18 -1.09 8.65
CA PRO A 34 10.20 -0.32 7.93
C PRO A 34 10.72 -1.08 6.71
N MET A 35 11.04 -0.37 5.63
CA MET A 35 11.42 -0.93 4.32
C MET A 35 12.66 -0.27 3.73
N SER A 36 13.46 -1.02 2.98
CA SER A 36 14.62 -0.48 2.26
C SER A 36 14.18 0.36 1.06
N ILE A 37 14.96 1.38 0.71
CA ILE A 37 14.75 2.18 -0.51
C ILE A 37 14.77 1.30 -1.77
N GLU A 38 15.58 0.25 -1.81
CA GLU A 38 15.62 -0.69 -2.94
C GLU A 38 14.33 -1.52 -3.07
N GLU A 39 13.70 -1.87 -1.95
CA GLU A 39 12.41 -2.55 -1.96
C GLU A 39 11.31 -1.60 -2.43
N LEU A 40 11.35 -0.34 -1.98
CA LEU A 40 10.42 0.71 -2.41
C LEU A 40 10.54 0.98 -3.92
N ALA A 41 11.76 1.03 -4.45
CA ALA A 41 12.01 1.27 -5.87
C ALA A 41 11.46 0.14 -6.75
N ARG A 42 11.59 -1.12 -6.28
CA ARG A 42 11.01 -2.27 -6.98
C ARG A 42 9.49 -2.22 -6.99
N ILE A 43 8.87 -1.84 -5.87
CA ILE A 43 7.41 -1.72 -5.77
C ILE A 43 6.90 -0.58 -6.65
N SER A 44 7.55 0.57 -6.64
CA SER A 44 7.15 1.72 -7.46
C SER A 44 7.26 1.41 -8.95
N ALA A 45 8.36 0.77 -9.36
CA ALA A 45 8.56 0.31 -10.73
C ALA A 45 7.50 -0.73 -11.16
N ALA A 46 7.17 -1.70 -10.31
CA ALA A 46 6.15 -2.70 -10.61
C ALA A 46 4.75 -2.07 -10.75
N LEU A 47 4.46 -1.04 -9.96
CA LEU A 47 3.19 -0.32 -10.00
C LEU A 47 3.12 0.76 -11.07
N ASP A 48 4.23 1.05 -11.76
CA ASP A 48 4.36 2.16 -12.71
C ASP A 48 3.98 3.51 -12.06
N VAL A 49 4.49 3.75 -10.86
CA VAL A 49 4.27 4.99 -10.08
C VAL A 49 5.58 5.53 -9.53
N GLU A 50 5.60 6.82 -9.20
CA GLU A 50 6.77 7.44 -8.57
C GLU A 50 6.91 7.05 -7.09
N MET A 51 8.15 6.90 -6.60
CA MET A 51 8.40 6.53 -5.19
C MET A 51 7.81 7.55 -4.20
N THR A 52 7.79 8.83 -4.58
CA THR A 52 7.20 9.92 -3.78
C THR A 52 5.69 9.76 -3.62
N GLU A 53 5.00 9.20 -4.61
CA GLU A 53 3.55 8.94 -4.52
C GLU A 53 3.21 7.82 -3.54
N LEU A 54 4.13 6.86 -3.34
CA LEU A 54 4.01 5.81 -2.33
C LEU A 54 4.30 6.32 -0.92
N LEU A 55 5.15 7.34 -0.79
CA LEU A 55 5.55 7.94 0.48
C LEU A 55 4.61 9.07 0.93
N ASP A 56 3.63 9.46 0.11
CA ASP A 56 2.74 10.55 0.41
C ASP A 56 1.83 10.23 1.62
N ASP A 57 2.29 10.66 2.79
CA ASP A 57 1.66 10.47 4.10
C ASP A 57 0.30 11.19 4.21
N SER A 58 0.03 12.15 3.33
CA SER A 58 -1.23 12.90 3.29
C SER A 58 -2.46 11.98 3.06
N ARG A 59 -2.26 10.80 2.45
CA ARG A 59 -3.30 9.76 2.30
C ARG A 59 -3.52 8.92 3.56
N LEU A 60 -2.50 8.76 4.41
CA LEU A 60 -2.62 8.07 5.71
C LEU A 60 -3.26 8.98 6.76
N ALA A 61 -2.99 10.29 6.71
CA ALA A 61 -3.57 11.29 7.60
C ALA A 61 -5.03 11.68 7.28
N ARG A 62 -5.47 11.55 6.01
CA ARG A 62 -6.80 12.00 5.55
C ARG A 62 -7.92 10.96 5.61
N ARG A 63 -7.72 9.81 6.27
CA ARG A 63 -8.84 8.88 6.51
C ARG A 63 -9.46 9.24 7.86
N PRO A 64 -10.55 10.03 7.92
CA PRO A 64 -11.25 10.20 9.18
C PRO A 64 -11.65 8.81 9.63
N PHE A 65 -11.24 8.45 10.84
CA PHE A 65 -11.94 7.42 11.60
C PHE A 65 -13.41 7.81 11.57
N ARG A 66 -14.23 7.09 10.79
CA ARG A 66 -15.67 7.11 11.01
C ARG A 66 -15.90 6.45 12.37
N SER A 67 -15.72 7.23 13.43
CA SER A 67 -16.40 6.96 14.69
C SER A 67 -17.87 7.02 14.35
N SER A 68 -18.53 5.86 14.39
CA SER A 68 -19.97 5.74 14.48
C SER A 68 -20.43 6.51 15.70
N ALA A 69 -20.70 7.81 15.53
CA ALA A 69 -21.37 8.62 16.51
C ALA A 69 -22.81 8.12 16.61
N HIS A 70 -23.08 7.42 17.70
CA HIS A 70 -24.43 7.10 18.15
C HIS A 70 -25.13 8.44 18.46
N PRO A 71 -26.32 8.73 17.91
CA PRO A 71 -27.06 9.91 18.34
C PRO A 71 -27.58 9.69 19.77
N PRO A 72 -27.48 10.67 20.68
CA PRO A 72 -28.22 10.62 21.92
C PRO A 72 -29.71 10.84 21.63
N THR A 73 -30.53 9.93 22.15
CA THR A 73 -31.99 10.08 22.32
C THR A 73 -32.35 11.24 23.23
#